data_AF-A0A2S9FRD1-F1
#
_entry.id   AF-A0A2S9FRD1-F1
#
_cell.length_a   1.000
_cell.length_b   1.000
_cell.length_c   1.000
_cell.angle_alpha   90.00
_cell.angle_beta   90.00
_cell.angle_gamma   90.00
#
_symmetry.space_group_name_H-M   'P 1'
#
loop_
_entity.id
_entity.type
_entity.pdbx_description
1 polymer ?
#
loop_
_entity_poly.entity_id
_entity_poly.type
_entity_poly.pdbx_seq_one_letter_code
_entity_poly.pdbx_strand_id
1 'polypeptide(L)'
;PGGIPSHVAPETPGSIHEGGELGYALSHAYGAAFDNPDLLVASAPVSASPSPMTVATSWHSNKLTNPAKDGVVLPILHLNGYKIANPTVLARIPED
;
A
#
# COMPACT_ATOMS: atom_id res chain seq x y z
N PRO A 1 22.67 16.10 8.48
CA PRO A 1 23.56 15.52 7.44
C PRO A 1 24.36 14.36 8.03
N GLY A 2 24.46 13.22 7.34
CA GLY A 2 25.12 12.01 7.85
C GLY A 2 24.29 11.15 8.81
N GLY A 3 22.96 11.35 8.85
CA GLY A 3 22.02 10.50 9.58
C GLY A 3 21.27 9.54 8.67
N ILE A 4 20.15 9.01 9.14
CA ILE A 4 19.26 8.11 8.38
C ILE A 4 18.25 8.88 7.51
N PRO A 5 17.69 8.26 6.45
CA PRO A 5 16.57 8.79 5.69
C PRO A 5 15.31 9.00 6.54
N SER A 6 14.43 9.89 6.07
CA SER A 6 13.14 10.17 6.70
C SER A 6 12.03 9.18 6.34
N HIS A 7 12.21 8.44 5.24
CA HIS A 7 11.27 7.43 4.76
C HIS A 7 11.63 6.05 5.32
N VAL A 8 10.79 5.05 5.02
CA VAL A 8 11.06 3.65 5.33
C VAL A 8 12.09 3.08 4.36
N ALA A 9 13.24 3.75 4.24
CA ALA A 9 14.25 3.53 3.23
C ALA A 9 14.87 2.13 3.29
N PRO A 10 15.61 1.68 2.25
CA PRO A 10 16.16 0.33 2.18
C PRO A 10 17.08 -0.09 3.33
N GLU A 11 17.68 0.88 4.02
CA GLU A 11 18.49 0.62 5.22
C GLU A 11 17.67 0.27 6.47
N THR A 12 16.35 0.48 6.44
CA THR A 12 15.44 0.14 7.54
C THR A 12 15.18 -1.38 7.54
N PRO A 13 15.55 -2.11 8.61
CA PRO A 13 15.28 -3.54 8.69
C PRO A 13 13.79 -3.85 8.50
N GLY A 14 13.49 -4.81 7.62
CA GLY A 14 12.11 -5.19 7.28
C GLY A 14 11.47 -4.34 6.18
N SER A 15 12.14 -3.31 5.66
CA SER A 15 11.62 -2.54 4.53
C SER A 15 11.82 -3.28 3.20
N ILE A 16 10.72 -3.41 2.46
CA ILE A 16 10.70 -3.79 1.04
C ILE A 16 9.92 -2.76 0.20
N HIS A 17 9.52 -1.65 0.82
CA HIS A 17 8.72 -0.60 0.21
C HIS A 17 8.97 0.71 0.97
N GLU A 18 9.72 1.62 0.36
CA GLU A 18 10.08 2.89 0.99
C GLU A 18 8.90 3.86 1.15
N GLY A 19 7.99 3.88 0.17
CA GLY A 19 6.81 4.74 0.19
C GLY A 19 7.09 6.22 -0.03
N GLY A 20 8.26 6.60 -0.54
CA GLY A 20 8.56 7.98 -0.94
C GLY A 20 7.74 8.42 -2.16
N GLU A 21 7.81 7.64 -3.24
CA GLU A 21 6.84 7.75 -4.34
C GLU A 21 5.62 6.87 -4.01
N LEU A 22 4.50 7.53 -3.77
CA LEU A 22 3.26 6.88 -3.37
C LEU A 22 2.54 6.25 -4.56
N GLY A 23 1.81 5.16 -4.31
CA GLY A 23 0.94 4.49 -5.31
C GLY A 23 1.17 2.99 -5.45
N TYR A 24 2.31 2.48 -4.99
CA TYR A 24 2.74 1.10 -5.24
C TYR A 24 2.54 0.14 -4.05
N ALA A 25 1.92 0.60 -2.95
CA ALA A 25 1.78 -0.19 -1.73
C ALA A 25 1.04 -1.53 -1.93
N LEU A 26 -0.02 -1.52 -2.74
CA LEU A 26 -0.78 -2.74 -3.05
C LEU A 26 -0.10 -3.58 -4.12
N SER A 27 0.44 -2.99 -5.20
CA SER A 27 1.16 -3.77 -6.22
C SER A 27 2.37 -4.49 -5.65
N HIS A 28 3.12 -3.87 -4.75
CA HIS A 28 4.22 -4.54 -4.03
C HIS A 28 3.70 -5.61 -3.07
N ALA A 29 2.58 -5.37 -2.37
CA ALA A 29 2.02 -6.35 -1.45
C ALA A 29 1.53 -7.61 -2.17
N TYR A 30 0.79 -7.47 -3.27
CA TYR A 30 0.38 -8.62 -4.09
C TYR A 30 1.58 -9.31 -4.73
N GLY A 31 2.58 -8.56 -5.20
CA GLY A 31 3.83 -9.12 -5.72
C GLY A 31 4.59 -9.95 -4.68
N ALA A 32 4.60 -9.53 -3.42
CA ALA A 32 5.23 -10.27 -2.33
C ALA A 32 4.45 -11.54 -1.93
N ALA A 33 3.13 -11.52 -2.06
CA ALA A 33 2.27 -12.65 -1.74
C ALA A 33 2.25 -13.75 -2.81
N PHE A 34 2.57 -13.45 -4.07
CA PHE A 34 2.59 -14.46 -5.13
C PHE A 34 3.56 -15.60 -4.85
N ASP A 35 3.12 -16.83 -5.11
CA ASP A 35 3.85 -18.07 -4.88
C ASP A 35 4.34 -18.26 -3.42
N ASN A 36 3.68 -17.60 -2.46
CA ASN A 36 4.07 -17.62 -1.05
C ASN A 36 2.85 -17.84 -0.13
N PRO A 37 2.32 -19.08 -0.06
CA PRO A 37 1.00 -19.36 0.54
C PRO A 37 0.94 -19.10 2.05
N ASP A 38 2.08 -19.14 2.74
CA ASP A 38 2.15 -18.93 4.19
C ASP A 38 2.37 -17.46 4.57
N LEU A 39 2.50 -16.56 3.59
CA LEU A 39 2.76 -15.14 3.82
C LEU A 39 1.47 -14.33 3.98
N LEU A 40 1.37 -13.61 5.09
CA LEU A 40 0.40 -12.51 5.26
C LEU A 40 1.12 -11.17 5.05
N VAL A 41 0.62 -10.35 4.12
CA VAL A 41 1.11 -9.00 3.88
C VAL A 41 0.08 -7.98 4.35
N ALA A 42 0.31 -7.39 5.52
CA ALA A 42 -0.42 -6.20 5.94
C ALA A 42 0.11 -4.98 5.17
N SER A 43 -0.71 -4.42 4.28
CA SER A 43 -0.35 -3.26 3.45
C SER A 43 -1.19 -2.07 3.85
N ALA A 44 -0.59 -0.90 4.03
CA ALA A 44 -1.26 0.33 4.44
C ALA A 44 -1.33 1.36 3.29
N PRO A 45 -2.16 1.14 2.25
CA PRO A 45 -2.32 2.13 1.19
C PRO A 45 -2.92 3.42 1.75
N VAL A 46 -2.44 4.56 1.27
CA VAL A 46 -2.92 5.88 1.68
C VAL A 46 -4.02 6.37 0.74
N SER A 47 -5.13 6.84 1.32
CA SER A 47 -6.26 7.44 0.58
C SER A 47 -5.89 8.74 -0.18
N ALA A 48 -4.72 9.30 0.13
CA ALA A 48 -4.16 10.54 -0.37
C ALA A 48 -3.16 10.39 -1.53
N SER A 49 -2.93 9.18 -2.05
CA SER A 49 -1.78 8.94 -2.95
C SER A 49 -1.76 9.90 -4.17
N PRO A 50 -0.66 10.65 -4.42
CA PRO A 50 -0.46 11.50 -5.60
C PRO A 50 -0.46 10.74 -6.93
N SER A 51 -0.25 9.42 -6.91
CA SER A 51 -0.48 8.52 -8.05
C SER A 51 -1.75 7.69 -7.80
N PRO A 52 -2.94 8.32 -7.78
CA PRO A 52 -4.18 7.67 -7.38
C PRO A 52 -4.59 6.57 -8.37
N MET A 53 -4.20 6.67 -9.64
CA MET A 53 -4.51 5.65 -10.64
C MET A 53 -3.80 4.33 -10.37
N THR A 54 -2.52 4.38 -9.95
CA THR A 54 -1.75 3.17 -9.61
C THR A 54 -2.36 2.46 -8.41
N VAL A 55 -2.70 3.21 -7.35
CA VAL A 55 -3.35 2.59 -6.18
C VAL A 55 -4.77 2.13 -6.52
N ALA A 56 -5.54 2.90 -7.30
CA ALA A 56 -6.90 2.55 -7.72
C ALA A 56 -6.93 1.24 -8.50
N THR A 57 -6.08 1.09 -9.52
CA THR A 57 -6.06 -0.14 -10.34
C THR A 57 -5.57 -1.35 -9.54
N SER A 58 -4.62 -1.14 -8.61
CA SER A 58 -4.06 -2.23 -7.79
C SER A 58 -5.07 -2.89 -6.84
N TRP A 59 -6.23 -2.28 -6.56
CA TRP A 59 -7.32 -2.96 -5.84
C TRP A 59 -7.92 -4.14 -6.62
N HIS A 60 -7.70 -4.21 -7.94
CA HIS A 60 -8.13 -5.34 -8.76
C HIS A 60 -7.17 -6.53 -8.71
N SER A 61 -6.01 -6.42 -8.07
CA SER A 61 -5.02 -7.50 -8.00
C SER A 61 -5.54 -8.76 -7.29
N ASN A 62 -6.57 -8.67 -6.44
CA ASN A 62 -7.23 -9.86 -5.87
C ASN A 62 -7.93 -10.76 -6.91
N LYS A 63 -8.19 -10.28 -8.14
CA LYS A 63 -8.68 -11.14 -9.24
C LYS A 63 -7.56 -11.91 -9.92
N LEU A 64 -6.31 -11.59 -9.62
CA LEU A 64 -5.13 -12.23 -10.21
C LEU A 64 -4.48 -13.24 -9.24
N THR A 65 -4.89 -13.27 -7.97
CA THR A 65 -4.38 -14.19 -6.96
C THR A 65 -5.12 -15.52 -6.95
N ASN A 66 -4.39 -16.59 -6.65
CA ASN A 66 -4.92 -17.92 -6.36
C ASN A 66 -4.71 -18.25 -4.86
N PRO A 67 -5.77 -18.31 -4.03
CA PRO A 67 -5.63 -18.52 -2.59
C PRO A 67 -5.06 -19.89 -2.20
N ALA A 68 -4.95 -20.84 -3.14
CA ALA A 68 -4.31 -22.14 -2.89
C ALA A 68 -2.79 -22.12 -3.14
N LYS A 69 -2.27 -21.07 -3.78
CA LYS A 69 -0.85 -20.96 -4.18
C LYS A 69 -0.17 -19.70 -3.64
N ASP A 70 -0.95 -18.63 -3.48
CA ASP A 70 -0.48 -17.31 -3.09
C ASP A 70 -0.86 -17.02 -1.65
N GLY A 71 -0.10 -16.13 -1.03
CA GLY A 71 -0.37 -15.59 0.29
C GLY A 71 -1.56 -14.64 0.31
N VAL A 72 -1.80 -14.06 1.48
CA VAL A 72 -2.93 -13.17 1.73
C VAL A 72 -2.44 -11.74 1.87
N VAL A 73 -3.06 -10.81 1.14
CA VAL A 73 -2.87 -9.37 1.36
C VAL A 73 -4.02 -8.86 2.21
N LEU A 74 -3.70 -8.15 3.30
CA LEU A 74 -4.66 -7.44 4.15
C LEU A 74 -4.47 -5.93 3.94
N PRO A 75 -5.28 -5.27 3.09
CA PRO A 75 -5.25 -3.83 2.92
C PRO A 75 -5.85 -3.10 4.13
N ILE A 76 -5.07 -2.20 4.72
CA ILE A 76 -5.49 -1.29 5.79
C ILE A 76 -5.49 0.12 5.22
N LEU A 77 -6.64 0.58 4.73
CA LEU A 77 -6.74 1.91 4.15
C LEU A 77 -6.55 2.97 5.25
N HIS A 78 -5.44 3.71 5.19
CA HIS A 78 -5.16 4.77 6.15
C HIS A 78 -6.01 6.01 5.82
N LEU A 79 -7.23 6.05 6.37
CA LEU A 79 -8.22 7.13 6.23
C LEU A 79 -8.04 8.22 7.31
N ASN A 80 -6.88 8.87 7.34
CA ASN A 80 -6.63 9.98 8.28
C ASN A 80 -7.32 11.31 7.90
N GLY A 81 -8.06 11.34 6.78
CA GLY A 81 -8.86 12.49 6.35
C GLY A 81 -8.13 13.55 5.51
N TYR A 82 -6.79 13.53 5.46
CA TYR A 82 -6.01 14.63 4.91
C TYR A 82 -4.79 14.19 4.09
N LYS A 83 -4.37 15.08 3.20
CA LYS A 83 -3.07 15.10 2.51
C LYS A 83 -2.37 16.43 2.81
N ILE A 84 -1.20 16.68 2.22
CA ILE A 84 -0.32 17.82 2.53
C ILE A 84 -1.08 19.15 2.73
N ALA A 85 -2.02 19.48 1.84
CA ALA A 85 -2.76 20.75 1.90
C ALA A 85 -4.25 20.61 1.58
N ASN A 86 -4.84 19.42 1.67
CA ASN A 86 -6.22 19.16 1.25
C ASN A 86 -6.82 17.96 1.99
N PRO A 87 -8.15 17.80 2.01
CA PRO A 87 -8.77 16.53 2.40
C PRO A 87 -8.54 15.42 1.37
N THR A 88 -8.77 14.16 1.76
CA THR A 88 -8.79 13.02 0.83
C THR A 88 -10.21 12.75 0.34
N VAL A 89 -10.34 12.29 -0.91
CA VAL A 89 -11.66 12.04 -1.52
C VAL A 89 -12.41 10.94 -0.76
N LEU A 90 -11.74 9.82 -0.51
CA LEU A 90 -12.33 8.66 0.18
C LEU A 90 -12.75 8.94 1.63
N ALA A 91 -12.18 9.95 2.28
CA ALA A 91 -12.61 10.33 3.63
C ALA A 91 -13.77 11.34 3.64
N ARG A 92 -14.26 11.75 2.46
CA ARG A 92 -15.34 12.74 2.30
C ARG A 92 -16.54 12.21 1.53
N ILE A 93 -16.51 10.96 1.09
CA ILE A 93 -17.70 10.27 0.61
C ILE A 93 -18.59 9.90 1.82
N PRO A 94 -19.93 9.94 1.68
CA PRO A 94 -20.83 9.40 2.70
C PRO A 94 -20.58 7.92 2.94
N GLU A 95 -20.89 7.43 4.14
CA GLU A 95 -20.76 6.01 4.51
C GLU A 95 -22.03 5.19 4.18
N ASP A 96 -23.06 5.85 3.64
CA ASP A 96 -24.39 5.29 3.32
C ASP A 96 -24.57 4.97 1.82
#